data_AF-A0A811LKC0-F1
#
_entry.id   AF-A0A811LKC0-F1
#
_cell.length_a   1.000
_cell.length_b   1.000
_cell.length_c   1.000
_cell.angle_alpha   90.00
_cell.angle_beta   90.00
_cell.angle_gamma   90.00
#
_symmetry.space_group_name_H-M   'P 1'
#
loop_
_entity.id
_entity.type
_entity.pdbx_description
1 polymer ?
#
loop_
_entity_poly.entity_id
_entity_poly.type
_entity_poly.pdbx_seq_one_letter_code
_entity_poly.pdbx_strand_id
1 'polypeptide(L)' 'MNRLWLRFKLWANQAAAMMASYQANPNQLDPDTANDLIRKAKNDGQTVSVVNGCLYLDYKFAGFMPPS' A
#
# COMPACT_ATOMS: atom_id res chain seq x y z
N MET A 1 -19.82 19.02 -27.78
CA MET A 1 -20.05 17.87 -26.87
C MET A 1 -18.70 17.39 -26.32
N ASN A 2 -18.48 17.52 -25.01
CA ASN A 2 -17.20 17.51 -24.29
C ASN A 2 -16.40 16.19 -24.33
N ARG A 3 -15.18 16.22 -24.88
CA ARG A 3 -14.13 15.18 -24.72
C ARG A 3 -13.46 15.18 -23.32
N LEU A 4 -13.89 16.05 -22.41
CA LEU A 4 -13.31 16.22 -21.08
C LEU A 4 -13.69 15.09 -20.09
N TRP A 5 -14.77 14.36 -20.34
CA TRP A 5 -15.28 13.33 -19.41
C TRP A 5 -14.56 11.97 -19.52
N LEU A 6 -13.79 11.71 -20.58
CA LEU A 6 -13.11 10.42 -20.75
C LEU A 6 -11.80 10.29 -19.96
N ARG A 7 -11.17 11.41 -19.56
CA ARG A 7 -9.85 11.39 -18.88
C ARG A 7 -9.94 11.15 -17.37
N PHE A 8 -11.10 11.39 -16.76
CA PHE A 8 -11.27 11.18 -15.31
C PHE A 8 -11.50 9.71 -14.92
N LYS A 9 -12.00 8.86 -15.82
CA LYS A 9 -12.21 7.42 -15.51
C LYS A 9 -10.92 6.58 -15.53
N LEU A 10 -9.87 7.04 -16.21
CA LEU A 10 -8.64 6.25 -16.35
C LEU A 10 -7.77 6.23 -15.09
N TRP A 11 -7.89 7.22 -14.21
CA TRP A 11 -7.14 7.26 -12.95
C TRP A 11 -7.77 6.39 -11.86
N ALA A 12 -9.10 6.21 -11.89
CA ALA A 12 -9.81 5.36 -10.93
C ALA A 12 -9.54 3.86 -11.16
N ASN A 13 -9.33 3.45 -12.41
CA ASN A 13 -9.10 2.04 -12.76
C ASN A 13 -7.72 1.51 -12.34
N GLN A 14 -6.71 2.38 -12.17
CA GLN A 14 -5.38 1.94 -11.76
C GLN A 14 -5.34 1.60 -10.26
N ALA A 15 -6.07 2.36 -9.44
CA ALA A 15 -6.26 2.06 -8.02
C ALA A 15 -7.11 0.79 -7.80
N ALA A 16 -8.13 0.57 -8.64
CA ALA A 16 -8.97 -0.63 -8.57
C ALA A 16 -8.23 -1.90 -9.05
N ALA A 17 -7.33 -1.77 -10.04
CA ALA A 17 -6.50 -2.89 -10.49
C ALA A 17 -5.46 -3.30 -9.44
N MET A 18 -4.91 -2.35 -8.66
CA MET A 18 -4.08 -2.66 -7.50
C MET A 18 -4.85 -3.35 -6.37
N MET A 19 -6.15 -3.08 -6.24
CA MET A 19 -7.01 -3.74 -5.23
C MET A 19 -7.44 -5.16 -5.65
N ALA A 20 -7.33 -5.54 -6.93
CA ALA A 20 -7.79 -6.83 -7.43
C ALA A 20 -6.74 -7.96 -7.29
N SER A 21 -5.46 -7.62 -7.09
CA SER A 21 -4.41 -8.60 -6.76
C SER A 21 -4.39 -9.01 -5.28
N TYR A 22 -5.19 -8.36 -4.42
CA TYR A 22 -5.32 -8.61 -2.96
C TYR A 22 -6.04 -9.92 -2.59
N GLN A 23 -6.25 -10.86 -3.50
CA GLN A 23 -6.95 -12.12 -3.18
C GLN A 23 -6.06 -13.16 -2.48
N ALA A 24 -4.84 -12.81 -2.07
CA ALA A 24 -4.06 -13.51 -1.07
C ALA A 24 -3.88 -12.60 0.16
N ASN A 25 -4.80 -12.73 1.13
CA ASN A 25 -4.79 -12.03 2.42
C ASN A 25 -4.99 -10.48 2.31
N PRO A 26 -6.14 -9.92 2.70
CA PRO A 26 -6.49 -8.52 2.44
C PRO A 26 -5.57 -7.47 3.10
N ASN A 27 -4.65 -7.90 3.97
CA ASN A 27 -3.69 -7.05 4.67
C ASN A 27 -2.23 -7.35 4.28
N GLN A 28 -1.96 -8.24 3.32
CA GLN A 28 -0.60 -8.52 2.88
C GLN A 28 -0.12 -7.42 1.94
N LEU A 29 1.01 -6.80 2.28
CA LEU A 29 1.62 -5.74 1.51
C LEU A 29 2.45 -6.34 0.37
N ASP A 30 2.36 -5.73 -0.81
CA ASP A 30 3.35 -5.96 -1.86
C ASP A 30 4.74 -5.50 -1.39
N PRO A 31 5.84 -6.14 -1.84
CA PRO A 31 7.20 -5.75 -1.46
C PRO A 31 7.54 -4.29 -1.71
N ASP A 32 7.12 -3.75 -2.85
CA ASP A 32 7.34 -2.34 -3.21
C ASP A 32 6.56 -1.41 -2.28
N THR A 33 5.30 -1.75 -1.99
CA THR A 33 4.43 -0.99 -1.09
C THR A 33 4.96 -0.99 0.34
N ALA A 34 5.43 -2.13 0.84
CA ALA A 34 6.05 -2.24 2.16
C ALA A 34 7.31 -1.36 2.25
N ASN A 35 8.16 -1.39 1.23
CA ASN A 35 9.37 -0.56 1.16
C ASN A 35 9.04 0.94 1.12
N ASP A 36 8.05 1.34 0.34
CA ASP A 36 7.62 2.74 0.27
C ASP A 36 7.03 3.23 1.59
N LEU A 37 6.22 2.40 2.26
CA LEU A 37 5.68 2.69 3.59
C LEU A 37 6.79 2.86 4.63
N ILE A 38 7.77 1.95 4.65
CA ILE A 38 8.92 2.02 5.57
C ILE A 38 9.76 3.27 5.28
N ARG A 39 10.02 3.57 4.00
CA ARG A 39 10.80 4.73 3.59
C ARG A 39 10.09 6.04 3.98
N LYS A 40 8.79 6.13 3.73
CA LYS A 40 7.98 7.28 4.13
C LYS A 40 7.96 7.44 5.65
N ALA A 41 7.71 6.36 6.39
CA ALA A 41 7.70 6.38 7.85
C ALA A 41 9.04 6.85 8.43
N LYS A 42 10.17 6.37 7.89
CA LYS A 42 11.50 6.82 8.29
C LYS A 42 11.74 8.30 8.00
N ASN A 43 11.33 8.78 6.82
CA ASN A 43 11.45 10.20 6.46
C ASN A 43 10.57 11.09 7.35
N ASP A 44 9.41 10.60 7.76
CA ASP A 44 8.47 11.29 8.65
C ASP A 44 8.89 11.19 10.13
N GLY A 45 10.01 10.51 10.44
CA GLY A 45 10.49 10.30 11.82
C GLY A 45 9.64 9.33 12.64
N GLN A 46 8.81 8.50 12.00
CA GLN A 46 7.97 7.51 12.66
C GLN A 46 8.76 6.26 13.06
N THR A 47 8.31 5.61 14.14
CA THR A 47 8.89 4.33 14.58
C THR A 47 8.43 3.21 13.65
N VAL A 48 9.35 2.48 13.04
CA VAL A 48 9.06 1.28 12.25
C VAL A 48 9.35 0.05 13.11
N SER A 49 8.40 -0.87 13.22
CA SER A 49 8.56 -2.13 13.95
C SER A 49 8.00 -3.29 13.14
N VAL A 50 8.72 -4.40 13.12
CA VAL A 50 8.27 -5.63 12.45
C VAL A 50 8.20 -6.73 13.50
N VAL A 51 7.00 -7.26 13.74
CA VAL A 51 6.74 -8.28 14.77
C VAL A 51 5.91 -9.39 14.16
N ASN A 52 6.40 -10.64 14.19
CA ASN A 52 5.71 -11.81 13.63
C ASN A 52 5.27 -11.63 12.16
N GLY A 53 6.08 -10.95 11.35
CA GLY A 53 5.72 -10.64 9.95
C GLY A 53 4.71 -9.51 9.79
N CYS A 54 4.28 -8.84 10.86
CA CYS A 54 3.44 -7.66 10.82
C CYS A 54 4.29 -6.38 10.86
N LEU A 55 4.03 -5.47 9.94
CA LEU A 55 4.59 -4.12 9.93
C LEU A 55 3.73 -3.19 10.80
N TYR A 56 4.39 -2.51 11.73
CA TYR A 56 3.84 -1.45 12.55
C TYR A 56 4.57 -0.15 12.28
N LEU A 57 3.80 0.91 12.09
CA LEU A 57 4.28 2.28 11.94
C LEU A 57 3.70 3.11 13.08
N ASP A 58 4.57 3.70 13.90
CA ASP A 58 4.18 4.45 15.09
C ASP A 58 3.21 3.64 15.99
N TYR A 59 3.55 2.36 16.19
CA TYR A 59 2.76 1.39 16.95
C TYR A 59 1.37 1.06 16.36
N LYS A 60 1.06 1.52 15.14
CA LYS A 60 -0.17 1.19 14.41
C LYS A 60 0.09 0.12 13.37
N PHE A 61 -0.83 -0.84 13.26
CA PHE A 61 -0.74 -1.91 12.28
C PHE A 61 -0.87 -1.34 10.86
N ALA A 62 0.14 -1.60 10.01
CA ALA A 62 0.17 -1.15 8.62
C ALA A 62 -0.12 -2.30 7.64
N GLY A 63 0.24 -3.53 7.98
CA GLY A 63 -0.02 -4.70 7.15
C GLY A 63 0.92 -5.86 7.47
N PHE A 64 0.73 -6.98 6.79
CA PHE A 64 1.66 -8.11 6.82
C PHE A 64 2.75 -7.87 5.78
N MET A 65 4.00 -8.05 6.18
CA MET A 65 5.13 -8.08 5.27
C MET A 65 4.97 -9.26 4.33
N PRO A 66 5.36 -9.12 3.04
CA PRO A 66 5.39 -10.24 2.13
C PRO A 66 6.38 -11.30 2.64
N PRO A 67 6.13 -12.58 2.36
CA PRO A 67 7.10 -13.64 2.67
C PRO A 67 8.41 -13.35 1.92
N SER A 68 9.53 -13.54 2.62
CA SER A 68 10.89 -13.45 2.09
C SER A 68 11.27 -14.60 1.18
#